data_AF-A0A1I1NU40-F1
#
_entry.id   AF-A0A1I1NU40-F1
#
_cell.length_a   1.000
_cell.length_b   1.000
_cell.length_c   1.000
_cell.angle_alpha   90.00
_cell.angle_beta   90.00
_cell.angle_gamma   90.00
#
_symmetry.space_group_name_H-M   'P 1'
#
loop_
_entity.id
_entity.type
_entity.pdbx_description
1 polymer ?
#
loop_
_entity_poly.entity_id
_entity_poly.type
_entity_poly.pdbx_seq_one_letter_code
_entity_poly.pdbx_strand_id
1 'polypeptide(L)'
;MLSKLYDKWEFIDVTWGAGGAFENEDGKLFFEKQLSVRYLLDNPEDFILEHLPEKSEWQLLENPISKDVFFSTEMENKRLERIKL
;
A
#
# COMPACT_ATOMS: atom_id res chain seq x y z
N MET A 1 -5.20 -9.39 0.46
CA MET A 1 -6.32 -10.24 0.91
C MET A 1 -6.98 -9.57 2.11
N LEU A 2 -8.31 -9.60 2.20
CA LEU A 2 -9.02 -9.09 3.39
C LEU A 2 -9.16 -10.20 4.44
N SER A 3 -8.83 -9.88 5.69
CA SER A 3 -9.01 -10.79 6.82
C SER A 3 -9.74 -10.07 7.95
N LYS A 4 -10.66 -10.77 8.63
CA LYS A 4 -11.35 -10.21 9.80
C LYS A 4 -10.53 -10.50 11.06
N LEU A 5 -10.03 -9.46 11.72
CA LEU A 5 -9.25 -9.53 12.95
C LEU A 5 -9.86 -8.56 13.97
N TYR A 6 -10.08 -8.99 15.22
CA TYR A 6 -10.63 -8.13 16.29
C TYR A 6 -11.92 -7.37 15.90
N ASP A 7 -12.85 -8.05 15.22
CA ASP A 7 -14.08 -7.49 14.69
C ASP A 7 -13.97 -6.37 13.64
N LYS A 8 -12.77 -6.11 13.13
CA LYS A 8 -12.53 -5.22 11.98
C LYS A 8 -11.98 -5.99 10.78
N TRP A 9 -12.25 -5.46 9.59
CA TRP A 9 -11.65 -5.94 8.34
C TRP A 9 -10.30 -5.26 8.15
N GLU A 10 -9.28 -6.07 7.94
CA GLU A 10 -7.90 -5.63 7.70
C GLU A 10 -7.47 -6.04 6.31
N PHE A 11 -6.66 -5.19 5.67
CA PHE A 11 -5.99 -5.54 4.42
C PHE A 11 -4.61 -6.14 4.70
N ILE A 12 -4.41 -7.37 4.23
CA ILE A 12 -3.17 -8.14 4.39
C ILE A 12 -2.63 -8.51 3.01
N ASP A 13 -1.48 -7.96 2.61
CA ASP A 13 -0.71 -8.39 1.45
C ASP A 13 0.55 -9.14 1.90
N VAL A 14 0.44 -10.47 1.93
CA VAL A 14 1.55 -11.37 2.28
C VAL A 14 2.64 -11.41 1.21
N THR A 15 2.37 -10.96 -0.02
CA THR A 15 3.35 -10.93 -1.11
C THR A 15 4.29 -9.76 -0.92
N TRP A 16 3.75 -8.57 -0.70
CA TRP A 16 4.54 -7.37 -0.43
C TRP A 16 5.11 -7.39 0.99
N GLY A 17 4.42 -8.04 1.94
CA GLY A 17 4.94 -8.28 3.28
C GLY A 17 6.14 -9.23 3.34
N ALA A 18 6.39 -10.02 2.30
CA ALA A 18 7.50 -10.97 2.26
C ALA A 18 8.85 -10.34 1.86
N GLY A 19 8.84 -9.14 1.26
CA GLY A 19 10.04 -8.48 0.76
C GLY A 19 9.80 -7.63 -0.49
N GLY A 20 10.89 -7.15 -1.09
CA GLY A 20 10.87 -6.25 -2.24
C GLY A 20 11.71 -6.76 -3.41
N ALA A 21 11.41 -6.26 -4.61
CA ALA A 21 12.27 -6.43 -5.77
C ALA A 21 13.23 -5.23 -5.87
N PHE A 22 14.52 -5.52 -5.98
CA PHE A 22 15.60 -4.53 -6.05
C PHE A 22 16.46 -4.81 -7.29
N GLU A 23 17.05 -3.76 -7.82
CA GLU A 23 17.98 -3.84 -8.94
C GLU A 23 19.41 -3.86 -8.40
N ASN A 24 20.23 -4.81 -8.86
CA ASN A 24 21.65 -4.81 -8.52
C ASN A 24 22.43 -3.82 -9.41
N GLU A 25 23.73 -3.65 -9.15
CA GLU A 25 24.59 -2.75 -9.92
C GLU A 25 24.64 -3.07 -11.43
N ASP A 26 24.36 -4.32 -11.82
CA ASP A 26 24.33 -4.79 -13.21
C ASP A 26 22.95 -4.62 -13.89
N GLY A 27 21.99 -4.01 -13.20
CA GLY A 27 20.64 -3.81 -13.72
C GLY A 27 19.72 -5.04 -13.63
N LYS A 28 20.13 -6.07 -12.90
CA LYS A 28 19.37 -7.31 -12.73
C LYS A 28 18.46 -7.21 -11.52
N LEU A 29 17.17 -7.44 -11.74
CA LEU A 29 16.19 -7.56 -10.67
C LEU A 29 16.42 -8.83 -9.84
N PHE A 30 16.45 -8.67 -8.52
CA PHE A 30 16.44 -9.75 -7.54
C PHE A 30 15.40 -9.47 -6.46
N PHE A 31 14.91 -10.53 -5.81
CA PHE A 31 13.98 -10.40 -4.69
C PHE A 31 14.74 -10.54 -3.38
N GLU A 32 14.62 -9.53 -2.51
CA GLU A 32 15.15 -9.58 -1.16
C GLU A 32 14.03 -9.87 -0.17
N LYS A 33 14.19 -10.95 0.61
CA LYS A 33 13.24 -11.31 1.66
C LYS A 33 13.44 -10.40 2.86
N GLN A 34 12.47 -9.54 3.10
CA GLN A 34 12.43 -8.65 4.26
C GLN A 34 10.99 -8.59 4.75
N LEU A 35 10.74 -9.07 5.97
CA LEU A 35 9.40 -9.02 6.53
C LEU A 35 9.00 -7.55 6.72
N SER A 36 8.01 -7.11 5.97
CA SER A 36 7.42 -5.79 6.10
C SER A 36 6.03 -5.94 6.71
N VAL A 37 5.96 -5.73 8.04
CA VAL A 37 4.68 -5.74 8.78
C VAL A 37 3.71 -4.65 8.31
N ARG A 38 4.22 -3.63 7.61
CA ARG A 38 3.42 -2.60 6.97
C ARG A 38 2.36 -3.20 6.05
N TYR A 39 2.75 -4.14 5.19
CA TYR A 39 1.80 -4.77 4.27
C TYR A 39 0.89 -5.81 4.94
N LEU A 40 1.01 -6.03 6.25
CA LEU A 40 0.13 -6.93 6.99
C LEU A 40 -0.98 -6.19 7.74
N LEU A 41 -0.77 -4.95 8.18
CA LEU A 41 -1.68 -4.20 9.06
C LEU A 41 -1.59 -2.67 8.83
N ASP A 42 -1.35 -2.21 7.59
CA ASP A 42 -1.22 -0.77 7.33
C ASP A 42 -2.54 -0.03 7.58
N ASN A 43 -2.43 1.25 7.93
CA ASN A 43 -3.61 2.13 7.96
C ASN A 43 -4.17 2.26 6.53
N PRO A 44 -5.48 2.08 6.31
CA PRO A 44 -6.12 2.34 5.02
C PRO A 44 -5.73 3.68 4.37
N GLU A 45 -5.52 4.74 5.17
CA GLU A 45 -5.08 6.05 4.68
C GLU A 45 -3.64 6.08 4.17
N ASP A 46 -2.77 5.23 4.71
CA ASP A 46 -1.41 5.05 4.20
C ASP A 46 -1.40 4.16 2.96
N PHE A 47 -2.20 3.10 2.97
CA PHE A 47 -2.26 2.12 1.88
C PHE A 47 -2.80 2.73 0.58
N ILE A 48 -3.81 3.61 0.68
CA ILE A 48 -4.39 4.29 -0.49
C ILE A 48 -3.41 5.24 -1.19
N LEU A 49 -2.27 5.58 -0.57
CA LEU A 49 -1.23 6.36 -1.24
C LEU A 49 -0.49 5.53 -2.30
N GLU A 50 -0.35 4.22 -2.08
CA GLU A 50 0.43 3.32 -2.94
C GLU A 50 -0.46 2.44 -3.84
N HIS A 51 -1.69 2.16 -3.41
CA HIS A 51 -2.57 1.21 -4.09
C HIS A 51 -4.03 1.69 -4.14
N LEU A 52 -4.60 1.77 -5.34
CA LEU A 52 -6.04 1.99 -5.54
C LEU A 52 -6.72 0.66 -5.92
N PRO A 53 -7.50 0.04 -5.02
CA PRO A 53 -8.29 -1.14 -5.32
C PRO A 53 -9.33 -0.89 -6.42
N GLU A 54 -9.63 -1.92 -7.20
CA GLU A 54 -10.65 -1.86 -8.26
C GLU A 54 -12.06 -1.62 -7.69
N LYS A 55 -12.34 -2.16 -6.51
CA LYS A 55 -13.61 -1.99 -5.79
C LYS A 55 -13.45 -0.99 -4.66
N SER A 56 -14.34 -0.01 -4.57
CA SER A 56 -14.25 1.07 -3.59
C SER A 56 -14.37 0.59 -2.15
N GLU A 57 -15.15 -0.46 -1.88
CA GLU A 57 -15.29 -1.05 -0.56
C GLU A 57 -13.98 -1.66 -0.02
N TRP A 58 -13.00 -1.95 -0.89
CA TRP A 58 -11.70 -2.51 -0.51
C TRP A 58 -10.67 -1.45 -0.17
N GLN A 59 -11.00 -0.17 -0.33
CA GLN A 59 -10.16 0.92 0.16
C GLN A 59 -10.14 0.96 1.69
N LEU A 60 -11.17 0.43 2.35
CA LEU A 60 -11.35 0.46 3.81
C LEU A 60 -11.30 1.88 4.42
N LEU A 61 -11.47 2.91 3.58
CA LEU A 61 -11.61 4.30 3.98
C LEU A 61 -13.04 4.61 4.39
N GLU A 62 -13.21 5.52 5.34
CA GLU A 62 -14.52 6.09 5.66
C GLU A 62 -15.14 6.78 4.44
N ASN A 63 -14.32 7.49 3.66
CA ASN A 63 -14.70 8.16 2.43
C ASN A 63 -13.81 7.66 1.27
N PRO A 64 -14.26 6.65 0.50
CA PRO A 64 -13.50 6.14 -0.63
C PRO A 64 -13.23 7.22 -1.69
N ILE A 65 -12.02 7.19 -2.26
CA ILE A 65 -11.57 8.13 -3.27
C ILE A 65 -11.75 7.57 -4.69
N SER A 66 -11.91 8.45 -5.66
CA SER A 66 -11.97 8.08 -7.08
C SER A 66 -10.57 7.95 -7.67
N LYS A 67 -10.51 7.38 -8.89
CA LYS A 67 -9.29 7.32 -9.69
C LYS A 67 -8.70 8.71 -9.98
N ASP A 68 -9.55 9.69 -10.27
CA ASP A 68 -9.10 11.07 -10.53
C ASP A 68 -8.48 11.71 -9.29
N VAL A 69 -9.06 11.45 -8.10
CA VAL A 69 -8.48 11.90 -6.84
C VAL A 69 -7.14 11.22 -6.59
N PHE A 70 -7.04 9.89 -6.80
CA PHE A 70 -5.80 9.14 -6.63
C PHE A 70 -4.64 9.68 -7.48
N PHE A 71 -4.90 10.10 -8.72
CA PHE A 71 -3.90 10.70 -9.63
C PHE A 71 -3.80 12.23 -9.52
N SER A 72 -4.45 12.85 -8.53
CA SER A 72 -4.39 14.29 -8.33
C SER A 72 -3.04 14.75 -7.77
N THR A 73 -2.71 16.03 -7.99
CA THR A 73 -1.54 16.68 -7.39
C THR A 73 -1.57 16.65 -5.86
N GLU A 74 -2.75 16.68 -5.25
CA GLU A 74 -2.89 16.59 -3.79
C GLU A 74 -2.36 15.25 -3.28
N MET A 75 -2.76 14.14 -3.91
CA MET A 75 -2.30 12.80 -3.53
C MET A 75 -0.80 12.64 -3.80
N GLU A 76 -0.28 13.25 -4.86
CA GLU A 76 1.15 13.24 -5.13
C GLU A 76 1.96 13.94 -4.03
N ASN A 77 1.50 15.10 -3.56
CA ASN A 77 2.14 15.79 -2.45
C ASN A 77 2.15 14.94 -1.17
N LYS A 78 1.04 14.24 -0.86
CA LYS A 78 0.96 13.31 0.28
C LYS A 78 1.98 12.17 0.17
N ARG A 79 2.19 11.61 -1.02
CA ARG A 79 3.24 10.60 -1.26
C ARG A 79 4.63 11.16 -0.99
N LEU A 80 4.92 12.36 -1.48
CA LEU A 80 6.22 13.02 -1.29
C LEU A 80 6.50 13.39 0.17
N GLU A 81 5.47 13.80 0.92
CA GLU A 81 5.59 14.08 2.36
C GLU A 81 5.92 12.80 3.15
N ARG A 82 5.31 11.67 2.78
CA ARG A 82 5.53 10.39 3.45
C ARG A 82 6.94 9.81 3.24
N ILE A 83 7.57 10.06 2.08
CA ILE A 83 8.94 9.60 1.78
C ILE A 83 10.00 10.38 2.61
N LYS A 84 9.65 11.57 3.11
CA LYS A 84 10.58 12.42 3.88
C LYS A 84 10.64 12.12 5.38
N LEU A 85 9.81 11.20 5.87
CA LEU A 85 9.77 10.74 7.26
C LEU A 85 10.62 9.48 7.45
#